data_AF-A0A4Q3TYY1-F1
#
_entry.id   AF-A0A4Q3TYY1-F1
#
_cell.length_a   1.000
_cell.length_b   1.000
_cell.length_c   1.000
_cell.angle_alpha   90.00
_cell.angle_beta   90.00
_cell.angle_gamma   90.00
#
_symmetry.space_group_name_H-M   'P 1'
#
loop_
_entity.id
_entity.type
_entity.pdbx_description
1 polymer ?
#
loop_
_entity_poly.entity_id
_entity_poly.type
_entity_poly.pdbx_seq_one_letter_code
_entity_poly.pdbx_strand_id
1 'polypeptide(L)'
;MRSILLVAMREYRQIASTRGFWVMLLVLPVVIALTQVAGRFVRPNLNAAYVLVDVSGQYGESIDRRIAINRERFELGDLSAYVQRWGAASAKPDAVWAKGDRWFTDQQVDQFIAEGGAPAALELIRTKLPKDAPAFQIDPPMYVRAELPYDVSGAEGPDELAKDLAPYLRDVIDTTEGERPLAMAVYIPATVDAQTPIRMWTNGTPNTGLIDSVRTEVVRVQRMKTLEAQGLSPEAAAQLIDTTIPIQVSAPPQGEGRELVAIRSVLPLAAAYLLMVTVMVTGSMMLQSVIEERSNKLLESVLA
;
A
#
# COMPACT_ATOMS: atom_id res chain seq x y z
N MET A 1 -49.20 28.06 9.50
CA MET A 1 -47.93 27.32 9.73
C MET A 1 -48.17 25.91 10.26
N ARG A 2 -48.93 25.72 11.35
CA ARG A 2 -49.20 24.39 11.96
C ARG A 2 -49.91 23.38 11.04
N SER A 3 -50.83 23.85 10.17
CA SER A 3 -51.52 23.02 9.17
C SER A 3 -50.60 22.51 8.06
N ILE A 4 -49.69 23.36 7.57
CA ILE A 4 -48.71 23.00 6.52
C ILE A 4 -47.75 21.92 7.02
N LEU A 5 -47.28 22.04 8.27
CA LEU A 5 -46.45 21.02 8.92
C LEU A 5 -47.16 19.67 9.07
N LEU A 6 -48.45 19.68 9.41
CA LEU A 6 -49.23 18.44 9.54
C LEU A 6 -49.44 17.72 8.20
N VAL A 7 -49.66 18.48 7.13
CA VAL A 7 -49.78 17.93 5.77
C VAL A 7 -48.42 17.35 5.33
N ALA A 8 -47.33 18.11 5.47
CA ALA A 8 -45.99 17.65 5.12
C ALA A 8 -45.57 16.39 5.90
N MET A 9 -45.90 16.31 7.19
CA MET A 9 -45.57 15.17 8.03
C MET A 9 -46.36 13.90 7.67
N ARG A 10 -47.61 14.06 7.21
CA ARG A 10 -48.42 12.96 6.67
C ARG A 10 -47.83 12.43 5.36
N GLU A 11 -47.51 13.31 4.43
CA GLU A 11 -46.93 12.93 3.14
C GLU A 11 -45.55 12.29 3.30
N TYR A 12 -44.70 12.85 4.16
CA TYR A 12 -43.41 12.27 4.49
C TYR A 12 -43.54 10.86 5.07
N ARG A 13 -44.49 10.64 6.01
CA ARG A 13 -44.72 9.33 6.60
C ARG A 13 -45.18 8.30 5.56
N GLN A 14 -45.98 8.73 4.58
CA GLN A 14 -46.42 7.86 3.49
C GLN A 14 -45.23 7.45 2.61
N ILE A 15 -44.39 8.40 2.21
CA ILE A 15 -43.18 8.13 1.41
C ILE A 15 -42.18 7.25 2.18
N ALA A 16 -41.90 7.60 3.44
CA ALA A 16 -40.96 6.87 4.30
C ALA A 16 -41.44 5.47 4.72
N SER A 17 -42.74 5.16 4.56
CA SER A 17 -43.26 3.82 4.82
C SER A 17 -43.04 2.83 3.66
N THR A 18 -42.62 3.32 2.48
CA THR A 18 -42.39 2.46 1.32
C THR A 18 -41.07 1.70 1.46
N ARG A 19 -41.06 0.43 1.04
CA ARG A 19 -39.83 -0.39 1.04
C ARG A 19 -38.76 0.18 0.11
N GLY A 20 -39.18 0.78 -1.02
CA GLY A 20 -38.27 1.43 -1.98
C GLY A 20 -37.52 2.61 -1.38
N PHE A 21 -38.17 3.43 -0.54
CA PHE A 21 -37.53 4.55 0.15
C PHE A 21 -36.36 4.08 1.03
N TRP A 22 -36.57 3.05 1.84
CA TRP A 22 -35.53 2.52 2.72
C TRP A 22 -34.38 1.89 1.94
N VAL A 23 -34.66 1.13 0.87
CA VAL A 23 -33.61 0.57 0.01
C VAL A 23 -32.76 1.69 -0.58
N MET A 24 -33.38 2.73 -1.12
CA MET A 24 -32.70 3.86 -1.75
C MET A 24 -31.89 4.71 -0.75
N LEU A 25 -32.43 4.90 0.46
CA LEU A 25 -31.76 5.59 1.55
C LEU A 25 -30.50 4.84 2.02
N LEU A 26 -30.54 3.50 2.02
CA LEU A 26 -29.45 2.66 2.53
C LEU A 26 -28.37 2.34 1.47
N VAL A 27 -28.68 2.40 0.18
CA VAL A 27 -27.71 2.09 -0.89
C VAL A 27 -26.46 2.96 -0.80
N LEU A 28 -26.60 4.28 -0.63
CA LEU A 28 -25.45 5.19 -0.56
C LEU A 28 -24.53 4.91 0.64
N PRO A 29 -25.02 4.85 1.91
CA PRO A 29 -24.17 4.54 3.04
C PRO A 29 -23.57 3.13 2.98
N VAL A 30 -24.27 2.15 2.39
CA VAL A 30 -23.71 0.80 2.17
C VAL A 30 -22.56 0.84 1.18
N VAL A 31 -22.68 1.55 0.06
CA VAL A 31 -21.58 1.69 -0.92
C VAL A 31 -20.38 2.41 -0.30
N ILE A 32 -20.61 3.48 0.48
CA ILE A 32 -19.54 4.17 1.22
C ILE A 32 -18.87 3.22 2.23
N ALA A 33 -19.66 2.45 2.99
CA ALA A 33 -19.13 1.49 3.94
C ALA A 33 -18.32 0.39 3.23
N LEU A 34 -18.84 -0.17 2.13
CA LEU A 34 -18.17 -1.22 1.36
C LEU A 34 -16.87 -0.73 0.73
N THR A 35 -16.81 0.50 0.21
CA THR A 35 -15.59 1.08 -0.36
C THR A 35 -14.52 1.34 0.70
N GLN A 36 -14.88 1.88 1.86
CA GLN A 36 -13.96 2.07 2.99
C GLN A 36 -13.42 0.74 3.53
N VAL A 37 -14.28 -0.28 3.58
CA VAL A 37 -13.91 -1.63 4.03
C VAL A 37 -13.04 -2.34 2.99
N ALA A 38 -13.37 -2.25 1.70
CA ALA A 38 -12.59 -2.83 0.61
C ALA A 38 -11.15 -2.29 0.59
N GLY A 39 -10.96 -0.98 0.83
CA GLY A 39 -9.62 -0.39 0.92
C GLY A 39 -8.75 -0.97 2.05
N ARG A 40 -9.34 -1.55 3.11
CA ARG A 40 -8.58 -2.24 4.17
C ARG A 40 -8.09 -3.63 3.75
N PHE A 41 -8.85 -4.32 2.90
CA PHE A 41 -8.46 -5.63 2.35
C PHE A 41 -7.48 -5.51 1.17
N VAL A 42 -7.31 -4.31 0.59
CA VAL A 42 -6.37 -4.02 -0.52
C VAL A 42 -5.03 -3.48 -0.01
N ARG A 43 -4.79 -3.47 1.31
CA ARG A 43 -3.42 -3.24 1.79
C ARG A 43 -2.60 -4.49 1.42
N PRO A 44 -1.49 -4.35 0.67
CA PRO A 44 -0.56 -5.46 0.51
C PRO A 44 -0.20 -5.97 1.91
N ASN A 45 0.05 -7.27 2.07
CA ASN A 45 0.63 -7.80 3.31
C ASN A 45 2.04 -7.22 3.44
N LEU A 46 2.11 -5.99 3.93
CA LEU A 46 3.31 -5.21 4.10
C LEU A 46 4.09 -5.68 5.31
N ASN A 47 3.56 -6.59 6.14
CA ASN A 47 4.24 -7.21 7.28
C ASN A 47 4.47 -8.68 6.96
N ALA A 48 5.56 -8.99 6.26
CA ALA A 48 5.85 -10.33 5.78
C ALA A 48 7.20 -10.84 6.26
N ALA A 49 7.30 -12.15 6.43
CA ALA A 49 8.55 -12.83 6.64
C ALA A 49 9.16 -13.27 5.30
N TYR A 50 10.49 -13.37 5.25
CA TYR A 50 11.20 -14.10 4.21
C TYR A 50 12.28 -14.99 4.82
N VAL A 51 12.53 -16.12 4.19
CA VAL A 51 13.67 -16.99 4.52
C VAL A 51 14.69 -16.93 3.41
N LEU A 52 15.97 -16.93 3.78
CA LEU A 52 17.08 -16.83 2.85
C LEU A 52 18.15 -17.86 3.18
N VAL A 53 18.35 -18.78 2.24
CA VAL A 53 19.44 -19.75 2.23
C VAL A 53 20.47 -19.30 1.21
N ASP A 54 21.61 -18.83 1.69
CA ASP A 54 22.74 -18.43 0.85
C ASP A 54 23.92 -19.38 1.06
N VAL A 55 24.07 -20.34 0.15
CA VAL A 55 25.15 -21.33 0.19
C VAL A 55 26.50 -20.70 -0.19
N SER A 56 26.49 -19.63 -0.98
CA SER A 56 27.71 -18.91 -1.35
C SER A 56 28.26 -18.08 -0.18
N GLY A 57 27.39 -17.64 0.73
CA GLY A 57 27.70 -16.70 1.82
C GLY A 57 27.99 -15.26 1.35
N GLN A 58 27.76 -14.94 0.08
CA GLN A 58 28.20 -13.68 -0.54
C GLN A 58 27.06 -12.66 -0.72
N TYR A 59 25.81 -13.06 -0.61
CA TYR A 59 24.64 -12.23 -0.89
C TYR A 59 23.82 -11.92 0.37
N GLY A 60 23.79 -12.83 1.35
CA GLY A 60 22.92 -12.76 2.52
C GLY A 60 22.89 -11.39 3.20
N GLU A 61 24.04 -10.93 3.68
CA GLU A 61 24.16 -9.65 4.39
C GLU A 61 23.82 -8.44 3.49
N SER A 62 24.21 -8.49 2.22
CA SER A 62 23.91 -7.41 1.27
C SER A 62 22.41 -7.26 1.03
N ILE A 63 21.68 -8.38 0.92
CA ILE A 63 20.23 -8.40 0.73
C ILE A 63 19.53 -7.84 1.97
N ASP A 64 19.93 -8.27 3.15
CA ASP A 64 19.36 -7.79 4.42
C ASP A 64 19.58 -6.27 4.56
N ARG A 65 20.79 -5.79 4.23
CA ARG A 65 21.10 -4.35 4.21
C ARG A 65 20.26 -3.60 3.17
N ARG A 66 20.08 -4.13 1.96
CA ARG A 66 19.23 -3.53 0.91
C ARG A 66 17.79 -3.37 1.39
N ILE A 67 17.24 -4.39 2.02
CA ILE A 67 15.88 -4.38 2.56
C ILE A 67 15.75 -3.33 3.69
N ALA A 68 16.74 -3.26 4.59
CA ALA A 68 16.77 -2.24 5.65
C ALA A 68 16.84 -0.81 5.08
N ILE A 69 17.74 -0.54 4.12
CA ILE A 69 17.84 0.78 3.46
C ILE A 69 16.53 1.15 2.77
N ASN A 70 15.89 0.19 2.10
CA ASN A 70 14.61 0.44 1.44
C ASN A 70 13.53 0.85 2.46
N ARG A 71 13.47 0.20 3.64
CA ARG A 71 12.57 0.60 4.73
C ARG A 71 12.84 2.03 5.18
N GLU A 72 14.08 2.37 5.48
CA GLU A 72 14.48 3.70 5.93
C GLU A 72 14.15 4.77 4.88
N ARG A 73 14.24 4.44 3.58
CA ARG A 73 13.82 5.33 2.50
C ARG A 73 12.33 5.63 2.53
N PHE A 74 11.48 4.63 2.81
CA PHE A 74 10.03 4.85 2.95
C PHE A 74 9.73 5.73 4.16
N GLU A 75 10.33 5.42 5.30
CA GLU A 75 10.15 6.17 6.55
C GLU A 75 10.61 7.63 6.42
N LEU A 76 11.76 7.86 5.77
CA LEU A 76 12.25 9.19 5.43
C LEU A 76 11.26 9.96 4.54
N GLY A 77 10.63 9.28 3.58
CA GLY A 77 9.59 9.87 2.73
C GLY A 77 8.35 10.31 3.50
N ASP A 78 7.86 9.45 4.39
CA ASP A 78 6.69 9.75 5.23
C ASP A 78 6.98 10.85 6.25
N LEU A 79 8.16 10.82 6.87
CA LEU A 79 8.62 11.86 7.77
C LEU A 79 8.77 13.20 7.04
N SER A 80 9.41 13.22 5.87
CA SER A 80 9.55 14.43 5.04
C SER A 80 8.18 15.03 4.70
N ALA A 81 7.23 14.19 4.29
CA ALA A 81 5.87 14.61 4.01
C ALA A 81 5.15 15.16 5.26
N TYR A 82 5.33 14.53 6.42
CA TYR A 82 4.77 14.96 7.69
C TYR A 82 5.34 16.32 8.13
N VAL A 83 6.67 16.46 8.11
CA VAL A 83 7.37 17.69 8.48
C VAL A 83 6.96 18.86 7.60
N GLN A 84 6.85 18.65 6.28
CA GLN A 84 6.38 19.66 5.34
C GLN A 84 4.92 20.05 5.62
N ARG A 85 4.05 19.06 5.82
CA ARG A 85 2.62 19.28 6.07
C ARG A 85 2.36 20.15 7.30
N TRP A 86 3.15 19.95 8.35
CA TRP A 86 2.97 20.63 9.64
C TRP A 86 3.95 21.79 9.85
N GLY A 87 4.69 22.21 8.82
CA GLY A 87 5.56 23.39 8.87
C GLY A 87 6.76 23.24 9.82
N ALA A 88 7.18 22.02 10.12
CA ALA A 88 8.21 21.74 11.12
C ALA A 88 9.65 21.72 10.55
N ALA A 89 9.81 21.93 9.23
CA ALA A 89 11.10 21.90 8.53
C ALA A 89 12.13 22.91 9.08
N SER A 90 11.65 24.01 9.66
CA SER A 90 12.49 25.04 10.29
C SER A 90 13.29 24.54 11.50
N ALA A 91 12.99 23.36 12.04
CA ALA A 91 13.75 22.76 13.14
C ALA A 91 15.21 22.45 12.76
N LYS A 92 15.45 21.96 11.52
CA LYS A 92 16.78 21.70 10.97
C LYS A 92 16.74 21.80 9.44
N PRO A 93 16.82 23.01 8.86
CA PRO A 93 16.61 23.24 7.42
C PRO A 93 17.54 22.44 6.50
N ASP A 94 18.76 22.17 6.95
CA ASP A 94 19.77 21.44 6.16
C ASP A 94 19.56 19.92 6.14
N ALA A 95 18.70 19.39 7.02
CA ALA A 95 18.43 17.97 7.11
C ALA A 95 17.73 17.44 5.87
N VAL A 96 18.05 16.20 5.48
CA VAL A 96 17.46 15.54 4.31
C VAL A 96 15.93 15.49 4.41
N TRP A 97 15.39 15.12 5.58
CA TRP A 97 13.95 15.08 5.85
C TRP A 97 13.26 16.45 5.85
N ALA A 98 14.02 17.56 5.94
CA ALA A 98 13.45 18.91 5.97
C ALA A 98 13.29 19.53 4.58
N LYS A 99 13.90 18.97 3.54
CA LYS A 99 13.94 19.55 2.18
C LYS A 99 12.64 19.38 1.40
N GLY A 100 11.76 18.47 1.81
CA GLY A 100 10.51 18.18 1.13
C GLY A 100 10.65 17.37 -0.16
N ASP A 101 11.84 16.79 -0.39
CA ASP A 101 12.08 15.83 -1.45
C ASP A 101 11.14 14.61 -1.30
N ARG A 102 10.74 14.03 -2.44
CA ARG A 102 9.91 12.82 -2.49
C ARG A 102 10.66 11.59 -2.97
N TRP A 103 11.91 11.78 -3.36
CA TRP A 103 12.79 10.76 -3.84
C TRP A 103 14.15 10.96 -3.18
N PHE A 104 14.67 9.91 -2.55
CA PHE A 104 15.92 9.96 -1.79
C PHE A 104 16.91 8.93 -2.33
N THR A 105 18.15 9.37 -2.54
CA THR A 105 19.26 8.49 -2.91
C THR A 105 19.72 7.66 -1.72
N ASP A 106 20.44 6.57 -1.99
CA ASP A 106 21.03 5.72 -0.94
C ASP A 106 21.93 6.53 0.01
N GLN A 107 22.72 7.45 -0.54
CA GLN A 107 23.56 8.35 0.25
C GLN A 107 22.76 9.26 1.20
N GLN A 108 21.62 9.77 0.74
CA GLN A 108 20.73 10.59 1.57
C GLN A 108 20.07 9.77 2.68
N VAL A 109 19.72 8.51 2.39
CA VAL A 109 19.19 7.56 3.38
C VAL A 109 20.26 7.18 4.39
N ASP A 110 21.48 6.88 3.95
CA ASP A 110 22.62 6.59 4.84
C ASP A 110 22.93 7.78 5.75
N GLN A 111 22.88 9.01 5.23
CA GLN A 111 23.01 10.22 6.06
C GLN A 111 21.88 10.30 7.11
N PHE A 112 20.64 10.02 6.72
CA PHE A 112 19.51 10.02 7.64
C PHE A 112 19.66 8.97 8.76
N ILE A 113 20.09 7.75 8.41
CA ILE A 113 20.39 6.69 9.38
C ILE A 113 21.53 7.12 10.31
N ALA A 114 22.60 7.69 9.77
CA ALA A 114 23.75 8.17 10.56
C ALA A 114 23.37 9.31 11.52
N GLU A 115 22.35 10.10 11.19
CA GLU A 115 21.79 11.15 12.06
C GLU A 115 20.81 10.62 13.12
N GLY A 116 20.57 9.31 13.18
CA GLY A 116 19.70 8.65 14.16
C GLY A 116 18.27 8.38 13.67
N GLY A 117 18.04 8.47 12.35
CA GLY A 117 16.78 8.11 11.71
C GLY A 117 15.59 8.96 12.15
N ALA A 118 14.38 8.40 12.05
CA ALA A 118 13.17 9.13 12.39
C ALA A 118 13.07 9.50 13.87
N PRO A 119 13.45 8.64 14.85
CA PRO A 119 13.38 9.01 16.27
C PRO A 119 14.12 10.30 16.59
N ALA A 120 15.37 10.45 16.10
CA ALA A 120 16.17 11.66 16.31
C ALA A 120 15.55 12.89 15.63
N ALA A 121 15.01 12.72 14.41
CA ALA A 121 14.33 13.81 13.72
C ALA A 121 13.04 14.25 14.43
N LEU A 122 12.27 13.31 14.99
CA LEU A 122 11.05 13.58 15.75
C LEU A 122 11.32 14.38 17.02
N GLU A 123 12.43 14.11 17.69
CA GLU A 123 12.87 14.90 18.86
C GLU A 123 13.16 16.36 18.48
N LEU A 124 13.81 16.59 17.34
CA LEU A 124 14.14 17.94 16.86
C LEU A 124 12.90 18.75 16.50
N ILE A 125 11.92 18.14 15.84
CA ILE A 125 10.72 18.85 15.36
C ILE A 125 9.67 19.05 16.46
N ARG A 126 9.77 18.35 17.60
CA ARG A 126 8.76 18.35 18.68
C ARG A 126 8.33 19.75 19.13
N THR A 127 9.24 20.71 19.17
CA THR A 127 8.95 22.10 19.61
C THR A 127 8.36 22.97 18.50
N LYS A 128 8.44 22.54 17.24
CA LYS A 128 7.94 23.26 16.06
C LYS A 128 6.59 22.76 15.58
N LEU A 129 6.16 21.57 16.04
CA LEU A 129 4.87 21.01 15.66
C LEU A 129 3.70 21.83 16.25
N PRO A 130 2.67 22.14 15.44
CA PRO A 130 1.40 22.66 15.93
C PRO A 130 0.75 21.72 16.96
N LYS A 131 -0.04 22.28 17.89
CA LYS A 131 -0.69 21.51 18.98
C LYS A 131 -1.70 20.48 18.47
N ASP A 132 -2.27 20.71 17.28
CA ASP A 132 -3.24 19.88 16.60
C ASP A 132 -2.59 18.85 15.65
N ALA A 133 -1.26 18.87 15.50
CA ALA A 133 -0.56 17.88 14.70
C ALA A 133 -0.70 16.48 15.33
N PRO A 134 -1.16 15.46 14.57
CA PRO A 134 -1.21 14.10 15.06
C PRO A 134 0.20 13.58 15.30
N ALA A 135 0.37 12.69 16.27
CA ALA A 135 1.66 12.03 16.51
C ALA A 135 2.08 11.24 15.26
N PHE A 136 3.34 11.43 14.83
CA PHE A 136 3.93 10.60 13.80
C PHE A 136 4.08 9.17 14.32
N GLN A 137 3.66 8.19 13.53
CA GLN A 137 3.77 6.77 13.85
C GLN A 137 4.87 6.18 12.99
N ILE A 138 5.83 5.52 13.65
CA ILE A 138 6.87 4.75 12.97
C ILE A 138 6.27 3.38 12.66
N ASP A 139 6.18 3.07 11.37
CA ASP A 139 5.66 1.77 10.94
C ASP A 139 6.67 0.64 11.25
N PRO A 140 6.17 -0.54 11.64
CA PRO A 140 7.03 -1.71 11.85
C PRO A 140 7.73 -2.11 10.53
N PRO A 141 8.85 -2.85 10.61
CA PRO A 141 9.57 -3.28 9.42
C PRO A 141 8.65 -4.08 8.50
N MET A 142 8.66 -3.74 7.22
CA MET A 142 7.78 -4.40 6.26
C MET A 142 8.18 -5.86 6.03
N TYR A 143 9.48 -6.09 5.89
CA TYR A 143 10.06 -7.41 5.66
C TYR A 143 10.97 -7.76 6.81
N VAL A 144 10.82 -8.97 7.34
CA VAL A 144 11.67 -9.49 8.41
C VAL A 144 12.24 -10.82 7.95
N ARG A 145 13.56 -10.98 8.09
CA ARG A 145 14.22 -12.26 7.85
C ARG A 145 13.85 -13.21 8.98
N ALA A 146 13.28 -14.35 8.62
CA ALA A 146 13.02 -15.44 9.56
C ALA A 146 14.14 -16.48 9.47
N GLU A 147 14.33 -17.20 10.57
CA GLU A 147 15.11 -18.43 10.55
C GLU A 147 14.35 -19.53 9.80
N LEU A 148 15.07 -20.54 9.31
CA LEU A 148 14.41 -21.71 8.75
C LEU A 148 13.63 -22.44 9.86
N PRO A 149 12.41 -22.94 9.59
CA PRO A 149 11.73 -23.84 10.51
C PRO A 149 12.63 -25.03 10.90
N TYR A 150 12.49 -25.52 12.13
CA TYR A 150 13.41 -26.52 12.72
C TYR A 150 13.46 -27.85 11.96
N ASP A 151 12.42 -28.17 11.20
CA ASP A 151 12.27 -29.36 10.36
C ASP A 151 12.74 -29.15 8.91
N VAL A 152 13.19 -27.95 8.55
CA VAL A 152 13.59 -27.59 7.19
C VAL A 152 15.10 -27.38 7.12
N SER A 153 15.76 -28.04 6.16
CA SER A 153 17.20 -27.87 5.88
C SER A 153 17.44 -27.31 4.49
N GLY A 154 18.30 -26.29 4.40
CA GLY A 154 18.80 -25.78 3.12
C GLY A 154 19.94 -26.60 2.50
N ALA A 155 20.47 -27.60 3.21
CA ALA A 155 21.68 -28.32 2.80
C ALA A 155 21.43 -29.35 1.69
N GLU A 156 20.20 -29.87 1.58
CA GLU A 156 19.83 -30.92 0.61
C GLU A 156 19.57 -30.38 -0.80
N GLY A 157 19.75 -29.06 -0.97
CA GLY A 157 19.57 -28.37 -2.23
C GLY A 157 18.17 -27.76 -2.36
N PRO A 158 17.88 -27.13 -3.51
CA PRO A 158 16.75 -26.23 -3.58
C PRO A 158 15.42 -26.93 -3.86
N ASP A 159 15.44 -28.17 -4.39
CA ASP A 159 14.22 -28.96 -4.64
C ASP A 159 13.62 -29.50 -3.35
N GLU A 160 14.44 -30.08 -2.46
CA GLU A 160 13.98 -30.53 -1.13
C GLU A 160 13.59 -29.32 -0.27
N LEU A 161 14.38 -28.24 -0.28
CA LEU A 161 14.01 -27.00 0.41
C LEU A 161 12.62 -26.48 -0.03
N ALA A 162 12.32 -26.51 -1.33
CA ALA A 162 11.03 -26.06 -1.86
C ALA A 162 9.87 -26.92 -1.35
N LYS A 163 10.08 -28.24 -1.32
CA LYS A 163 9.10 -29.23 -0.87
C LYS A 163 8.83 -29.09 0.63
N ASP A 164 9.87 -28.90 1.43
CA ASP A 164 9.77 -28.77 2.89
C ASP A 164 9.19 -27.41 3.30
N LEU A 165 9.47 -26.35 2.55
CA LEU A 165 8.88 -25.02 2.79
C LEU A 165 7.46 -24.85 2.23
N ALA A 166 6.98 -25.77 1.38
CA ALA A 166 5.68 -25.65 0.75
C ALA A 166 4.49 -25.50 1.73
N PRO A 167 4.45 -26.20 2.89
CA PRO A 167 3.44 -25.98 3.91
C PRO A 167 3.54 -24.58 4.54
N TYR A 168 4.75 -24.14 4.89
CA TYR A 168 5.02 -22.86 5.54
C TYR A 168 4.73 -21.65 4.64
N LEU A 169 4.93 -21.77 3.32
CA LEU A 169 4.59 -20.72 2.36
C LEU A 169 3.09 -20.42 2.32
N ARG A 170 2.23 -21.25 2.93
CA ARG A 170 0.79 -21.01 3.04
C ARG A 170 0.37 -20.60 4.44
N ASP A 171 1.32 -20.43 5.35
CA ASP A 171 1.10 -20.20 6.77
C ASP A 171 1.91 -19.00 7.29
N VAL A 172 1.78 -18.75 8.59
CA VAL A 172 2.62 -17.83 9.35
C VAL A 172 3.82 -18.57 9.94
N ILE A 173 4.92 -17.84 10.10
CA ILE A 173 6.12 -18.33 10.77
C ILE A 173 6.55 -17.35 11.85
N ASP A 174 7.24 -17.87 12.86
CA ASP A 174 7.83 -17.07 13.92
C ASP A 174 8.98 -16.21 13.38
N THR A 175 8.99 -14.95 13.81
CA THR A 175 10.07 -14.01 13.51
C THR A 175 10.47 -13.25 14.78
N THR A 176 11.57 -12.51 14.72
CA THR A 176 12.00 -11.61 15.79
C THR A 176 10.98 -10.52 16.13
N GLU A 177 10.04 -10.24 15.22
CA GLU A 177 9.00 -9.22 15.31
C GLU A 177 7.59 -9.84 15.43
N GLY A 178 7.51 -11.09 15.89
CA GLY A 178 6.27 -11.87 16.04
C GLY A 178 5.91 -12.71 14.81
N GLU A 179 4.77 -13.42 14.90
CA GLU A 179 4.28 -14.27 13.81
C GLU A 179 3.93 -13.45 12.57
N ARG A 180 4.46 -13.87 11.41
CA ARG A 180 4.24 -13.19 10.13
C ARG A 180 4.03 -14.20 9.00
N PRO A 181 3.19 -13.88 8.00
CA PRO A 181 3.05 -14.73 6.83
C PRO A 181 4.38 -14.84 6.09
N LEU A 182 4.78 -16.07 5.75
CA LEU A 182 5.97 -16.29 4.92
C LEU A 182 5.65 -15.89 3.46
N ALA A 183 6.11 -14.72 3.04
CA ALA A 183 5.84 -14.23 1.68
C ALA A 183 6.78 -14.82 0.64
N MET A 184 8.03 -15.11 1.02
CA MET A 184 9.04 -15.57 0.08
C MET A 184 10.11 -16.43 0.74
N ALA A 185 10.53 -17.47 0.04
CA ALA A 185 11.73 -18.23 0.33
C ALA A 185 12.74 -18.03 -0.81
N VAL A 186 14.01 -17.83 -0.48
CA VAL A 186 15.10 -17.62 -1.45
C VAL A 186 16.19 -18.64 -1.21
N TYR A 187 16.61 -19.30 -2.29
CA TYR A 187 17.80 -20.15 -2.31
C TYR A 187 18.83 -19.61 -3.29
N ILE A 188 20.02 -19.34 -2.79
CA ILE A 188 21.18 -18.90 -3.57
C ILE A 188 22.22 -20.02 -3.57
N PRO A 189 22.51 -20.64 -4.73
CA PRO A 189 23.55 -21.66 -4.85
C PRO A 189 24.96 -21.09 -4.63
N ALA A 190 25.94 -21.98 -4.41
CA ALA A 190 27.35 -21.61 -4.22
C ALA A 190 27.91 -20.83 -5.41
N THR A 191 27.50 -21.21 -6.62
CA THR A 191 27.79 -20.51 -7.88
C THR A 191 26.47 -20.13 -8.52
N VAL A 192 26.37 -18.89 -9.01
CA VAL A 192 25.17 -18.39 -9.71
C VAL A 192 25.50 -18.21 -11.19
N ASP A 193 24.89 -19.04 -12.04
CA ASP A 193 25.02 -18.98 -13.50
C ASP A 193 23.70 -19.38 -14.20
N ALA A 194 23.74 -19.55 -15.53
CA ALA A 194 22.56 -19.91 -16.32
C ALA A 194 22.04 -21.32 -16.01
N GLN A 195 22.88 -22.22 -15.50
CA GLN A 195 22.56 -23.60 -15.14
C GLN A 195 22.16 -23.74 -13.67
N THR A 196 22.64 -22.84 -12.82
CA THR A 196 22.42 -22.78 -11.37
C THR A 196 21.79 -21.44 -10.97
N PRO A 197 20.54 -21.18 -11.38
CA PRO A 197 19.88 -19.92 -11.05
C PRO A 197 19.50 -19.84 -9.57
N ILE A 198 19.39 -18.61 -9.07
CA ILE A 198 18.73 -18.34 -7.78
C ILE A 198 17.26 -18.73 -7.91
N ARG A 199 16.76 -19.47 -6.92
CA ARG A 199 15.36 -19.90 -6.87
C ARG A 199 14.61 -19.14 -5.80
N MET A 200 13.41 -18.69 -6.15
CA MET A 200 12.52 -17.96 -5.24
C MET A 200 11.14 -18.60 -5.30
N TRP A 201 10.56 -18.86 -4.13
CA TRP A 201 9.20 -19.39 -3.99
C TRP A 201 8.36 -18.39 -3.20
N THR A 202 7.08 -18.25 -3.55
CA THR A 202 6.17 -17.28 -2.92
C THR A 202 4.90 -17.97 -2.45
N ASN A 203 4.16 -17.32 -1.57
CA ASN A 203 2.87 -17.78 -1.06
C ASN A 203 1.70 -17.71 -2.06
N GLY A 204 1.97 -17.50 -3.35
CA GLY A 204 0.96 -17.30 -4.39
C GLY A 204 0.55 -15.84 -4.60
N THR A 205 0.95 -14.93 -3.71
CA THR A 205 0.84 -13.47 -3.90
C THR A 205 2.24 -12.85 -3.93
N PRO A 206 2.87 -12.71 -5.12
CA PRO A 206 4.24 -12.22 -5.21
C PRO A 206 4.36 -10.79 -4.63
N ASN A 207 5.20 -10.62 -3.62
CA ASN A 207 5.55 -9.29 -3.14
C ASN A 207 6.60 -8.68 -4.07
N THR A 208 6.15 -7.80 -4.98
CA THR A 208 7.00 -7.21 -6.01
C THR A 208 8.16 -6.39 -5.44
N GLY A 209 7.94 -5.64 -4.35
CA GLY A 209 8.98 -4.83 -3.73
C GLY A 209 10.08 -5.67 -3.08
N LEU A 210 9.71 -6.77 -2.43
CA LEU A 210 10.67 -7.70 -1.85
C LEU A 210 11.46 -8.47 -2.93
N ILE A 211 10.78 -8.96 -3.97
CA ILE A 211 11.43 -9.63 -5.11
C ILE A 211 12.42 -8.67 -5.81
N ASP A 212 12.01 -7.42 -6.02
CA ASP A 212 12.85 -6.41 -6.66
C ASP A 212 14.06 -6.03 -5.80
N SER A 213 13.89 -5.98 -4.47
CA SER A 213 14.99 -5.76 -3.52
C SER A 213 16.05 -6.87 -3.62
N VAL A 214 15.64 -8.14 -3.59
CA VAL A 214 16.56 -9.29 -3.72
C VAL A 214 17.21 -9.29 -5.10
N ARG A 215 16.42 -9.14 -6.17
CA ARG A 215 16.93 -9.13 -7.55
C ARG A 215 17.97 -8.03 -7.77
N THR A 216 17.65 -6.80 -7.37
CA THR A 216 18.53 -5.65 -7.56
C THR A 216 19.86 -5.86 -6.84
N GLU A 217 19.84 -6.37 -5.60
CA GLU A 217 21.08 -6.58 -4.85
C GLU A 217 21.90 -7.75 -5.40
N VAL A 218 21.28 -8.86 -5.78
CA VAL A 218 21.98 -9.97 -6.45
C VAL A 218 22.69 -9.47 -7.71
N VAL A 219 21.98 -8.70 -8.55
CA VAL A 219 22.55 -8.14 -9.78
C VAL A 219 23.69 -7.18 -9.47
N ARG A 220 23.56 -6.36 -8.41
CA ARG A 220 24.60 -5.45 -7.95
C ARG A 220 25.88 -6.21 -7.56
N VAL A 221 25.76 -7.22 -6.70
CA VAL A 221 26.87 -8.07 -6.27
C VAL A 221 27.50 -8.81 -7.46
N GLN A 222 26.71 -9.34 -8.39
CA GLN A 222 27.23 -10.05 -9.56
C GLN A 222 27.99 -9.12 -10.53
N ARG A 223 27.48 -7.89 -10.73
CA ARG A 223 28.18 -6.86 -11.51
C ARG A 223 29.52 -6.51 -10.86
N MET A 224 29.54 -6.34 -9.54
CA MET A 224 30.76 -6.02 -8.80
C MET A 224 31.84 -7.08 -9.02
N LYS A 225 31.50 -8.37 -8.84
CA LYS A 225 32.42 -9.49 -9.11
C LYS A 225 32.91 -9.53 -10.55
N THR A 226 32.03 -9.23 -11.51
CA THR A 226 32.39 -9.24 -12.94
C THR A 226 33.38 -8.14 -13.27
N LEU A 227 33.23 -6.95 -12.69
CA LEU A 227 34.18 -5.84 -12.85
C LEU A 227 35.52 -6.15 -12.18
N GLU A 228 35.51 -6.72 -10.98
CA GLU A 228 36.73 -7.15 -10.29
C GLU A 228 37.48 -8.23 -11.09
N ALA A 229 36.75 -9.20 -11.66
CA ALA A 229 37.32 -10.23 -12.52
C ALA A 229 37.94 -9.66 -13.82
N GLN A 230 37.51 -8.47 -14.26
CA GLN A 230 38.08 -7.74 -15.39
C GLN A 230 39.28 -6.85 -14.98
N GLY A 231 39.70 -6.90 -13.71
CA GLY A 231 40.88 -6.20 -13.20
C GLY A 231 40.59 -4.81 -12.64
N LEU A 232 39.33 -4.41 -12.43
CA LEU A 232 39.00 -3.19 -11.71
C LEU A 232 39.22 -3.40 -10.19
N SER A 233 39.64 -2.35 -9.49
CA SER A 233 39.69 -2.40 -8.02
C SER A 233 38.26 -2.40 -7.44
N PRO A 234 38.04 -2.97 -6.24
CA PRO A 234 36.73 -2.96 -5.59
C PRO A 234 36.13 -1.55 -5.45
N GLU A 235 36.96 -0.55 -5.18
CA GLU A 235 36.54 0.85 -5.04
C GLU A 235 36.08 1.43 -6.38
N ALA A 236 36.83 1.18 -7.46
CA ALA A 236 36.46 1.65 -8.79
C ALA A 236 35.20 0.96 -9.30
N ALA A 237 35.04 -0.35 -9.03
CA ALA A 237 33.84 -1.11 -9.36
C ALA A 237 32.62 -0.58 -8.61
N ALA A 238 32.74 -0.33 -7.30
CA ALA A 238 31.68 0.25 -6.49
C ALA A 238 31.28 1.64 -7.02
N GLN A 239 32.25 2.51 -7.31
CA GLN A 239 31.96 3.84 -7.88
C GLN A 239 31.19 3.76 -9.19
N LEU A 240 31.56 2.86 -10.12
CA LEU A 240 30.84 2.70 -11.38
C LEU A 240 29.42 2.19 -11.20
N ILE A 241 29.21 1.24 -10.29
CA ILE A 241 27.90 0.65 -10.02
C ILE A 241 26.98 1.64 -9.31
N ASP A 242 27.52 2.36 -8.32
CA ASP A 242 26.78 3.29 -7.47
C ASP A 242 26.76 4.72 -8.05
N THR A 243 27.23 4.92 -9.30
CA THR A 243 27.11 6.19 -10.01
C THR A 243 25.64 6.51 -10.24
N THR A 244 25.08 7.38 -9.39
CA THR A 244 23.70 7.85 -9.54
C THR A 244 23.64 9.17 -10.30
N ILE A 245 22.68 9.28 -11.22
CA ILE A 245 22.32 10.57 -11.80
C ILE A 245 21.39 11.28 -10.81
N PRO A 246 21.64 12.56 -10.46
CA PRO A 246 20.76 13.29 -9.56
C PRO A 246 19.40 13.50 -10.23
N ILE A 247 18.38 12.76 -9.77
CA ILE A 247 16.99 12.94 -10.19
C ILE A 247 16.28 13.70 -9.08
N GLN A 248 15.81 14.91 -9.39
CA GLN A 248 15.00 15.71 -8.49
C GLN A 248 13.52 15.50 -8.82
N VAL A 249 12.78 14.88 -7.90
CA VAL A 249 11.33 14.75 -7.98
C VAL A 249 10.71 15.74 -7.01
N SER A 250 10.21 16.85 -7.55
CA SER A 250 9.42 17.80 -6.77
C SER A 250 7.94 17.52 -6.95
N ALA A 251 7.19 17.65 -5.86
CA ALA A 251 5.74 17.73 -5.90
C ALA A 251 5.34 19.18 -5.59
N PRO A 252 4.28 19.73 -6.22
CA PRO A 252 3.70 20.98 -5.77
C PRO A 252 3.39 20.90 -4.26
N PRO A 253 3.49 22.02 -3.51
CA PRO A 253 3.06 22.05 -2.12
C PRO A 253 1.64 21.47 -2.01
N GLN A 254 1.37 20.74 -0.93
CA GLN A 254 0.08 20.11 -0.67
C GLN A 254 -0.99 21.19 -0.48
N GLY A 255 -1.49 21.75 -1.58
CA GLY A 255 -2.67 22.62 -1.65
C GLY A 255 -3.92 21.81 -1.96
N GLU A 256 -5.05 22.50 -2.19
CA GLU A 256 -6.40 21.98 -2.51
C GLU A 256 -6.46 20.91 -3.63
N GLY A 257 -5.36 20.55 -4.28
CA GLY A 257 -5.27 19.51 -5.31
C GLY A 257 -5.77 18.13 -4.88
N ARG A 258 -5.58 17.70 -3.63
CA ARG A 258 -6.21 16.44 -3.14
C ARG A 258 -7.72 16.57 -3.03
N GLU A 259 -8.20 17.76 -2.68
CA GLU A 259 -9.63 18.08 -2.66
C GLU A 259 -10.19 18.07 -4.09
N LEU A 260 -9.47 18.64 -5.06
CA LEU A 260 -9.84 18.57 -6.48
C LEU A 260 -9.83 17.14 -7.03
N VAL A 261 -8.87 16.28 -6.64
CA VAL A 261 -8.85 14.85 -7.01
C VAL A 261 -9.98 14.09 -6.32
N ALA A 262 -10.27 14.39 -5.05
CA ALA A 262 -11.41 13.81 -4.33
C ALA A 262 -12.74 14.23 -4.96
N ILE A 263 -12.92 15.52 -5.27
CA ILE A 263 -14.09 16.06 -5.99
C ILE A 263 -14.23 15.38 -7.36
N ARG A 264 -13.12 15.20 -8.10
CA ARG A 264 -13.13 14.50 -9.40
C ARG A 264 -13.50 13.01 -9.29
N SER A 265 -13.26 12.38 -8.16
CA SER A 265 -13.67 10.99 -7.88
C SER A 265 -15.13 10.87 -7.38
N VAL A 266 -15.62 11.87 -6.63
CA VAL A 266 -16.96 11.86 -6.03
C VAL A 266 -18.04 12.36 -6.99
N LEU A 267 -17.72 13.33 -7.84
CA LEU A 267 -18.69 13.97 -8.76
C LEU A 267 -19.35 12.98 -9.74
N PRO A 268 -18.62 12.07 -10.42
CA PRO A 268 -19.24 11.07 -11.30
C PRO A 268 -20.15 10.11 -10.53
N LEU A 269 -19.79 9.78 -9.29
CA LEU A 269 -20.54 8.86 -8.43
C LEU A 269 -21.83 9.50 -7.93
N ALA A 270 -21.79 10.78 -7.56
CA ALA A 270 -22.96 11.59 -7.25
C ALA A 270 -23.88 11.74 -8.48
N ALA A 271 -23.33 11.97 -9.68
CA ALA A 271 -24.09 12.06 -10.92
C ALA A 271 -24.76 10.72 -11.27
N ALA A 272 -24.06 9.60 -11.14
CA ALA A 272 -24.61 8.26 -11.34
C ALA A 272 -25.73 7.95 -10.32
N TYR A 273 -25.58 8.36 -9.06
CA TYR A 273 -26.62 8.23 -8.05
C TYR A 273 -27.86 9.06 -8.40
N LEU A 274 -27.70 10.33 -8.81
CA LEU A 274 -28.80 11.18 -9.25
C LEU A 274 -29.51 10.61 -10.49
N LEU A 275 -28.78 10.01 -11.42
CA LEU A 275 -29.37 9.30 -12.57
C LEU A 275 -30.15 8.07 -12.12
N MET A 276 -29.61 7.26 -11.21
CA MET A 276 -30.31 6.09 -10.66
C MET A 276 -31.61 6.50 -9.95
N VAL A 277 -31.55 7.56 -9.13
CA VAL A 277 -32.72 8.18 -8.48
C VAL A 277 -33.77 8.54 -9.54
N THR A 278 -33.35 9.24 -10.59
CA THR A 278 -34.24 9.70 -11.66
C THR A 278 -34.91 8.52 -12.38
N VAL A 279 -34.13 7.52 -12.79
CA VAL A 279 -34.65 6.32 -13.48
C VAL A 279 -35.64 5.55 -12.61
N MET A 280 -35.35 5.37 -11.33
CA MET A 280 -36.24 4.67 -10.40
C MET A 280 -37.55 5.43 -10.18
N VAL A 281 -37.48 6.75 -10.00
CA VAL A 281 -38.64 7.60 -9.77
C VAL A 281 -39.54 7.64 -11.02
N THR A 282 -38.96 7.86 -12.19
CA THR A 282 -39.72 7.86 -13.46
C THR A 282 -40.27 6.47 -13.80
N GLY A 283 -39.48 5.41 -13.58
CA GLY A 283 -39.91 4.03 -13.81
C GLY A 283 -41.08 3.62 -12.90
N SER A 284 -41.05 4.02 -11.63
CA SER A 284 -42.16 3.78 -10.70
C SER A 284 -43.44 4.51 -11.13
N MET A 285 -43.33 5.77 -11.59
CA MET A 285 -44.49 6.51 -12.08
C MET A 285 -45.08 5.90 -13.35
N MET A 286 -44.25 5.45 -14.30
CA MET A 286 -44.73 4.80 -15.53
C MET A 286 -45.37 3.43 -15.26
N LEU A 287 -44.81 2.64 -14.34
CA LEU A 287 -45.43 1.37 -13.95
C LEU A 287 -46.81 1.59 -13.32
N GLN A 288 -46.93 2.61 -12.47
CA GLN A 288 -48.19 2.96 -11.84
C GLN A 288 -49.24 3.42 -12.87
N SER A 289 -48.85 4.24 -13.86
CA SER A 289 -49.76 4.69 -14.91
C SER A 289 -50.22 3.56 -15.84
N VAL A 290 -49.33 2.61 -16.18
CA VAL A 290 -49.70 1.45 -17.02
C VAL A 290 -50.63 0.50 -16.27
N ILE A 291 -50.39 0.30 -14.96
CA ILE A 291 -51.28 -0.50 -14.11
C ILE A 291 -52.66 0.14 -14.02
N GLU A 292 -52.73 1.45 -13.81
CA GLU A 292 -53.98 2.20 -13.73
C GLU A 292 -54.76 2.15 -15.06
N GLU A 293 -54.07 2.31 -16.20
CA GLU A 293 -54.69 2.19 -17.53
C GLU A 293 -55.22 0.77 -17.79
N ARG A 294 -54.46 -0.27 -17.46
CA ARG A 294 -54.92 -1.66 -17.63
C ARG A 294 -56.05 -2.02 -16.66
N SER A 295 -56.00 -1.53 -15.43
CA SER A 295 -57.06 -1.74 -14.44
C SER A 295 -58.37 -1.10 -14.89
N ASN A 296 -58.34 0.14 -15.40
CA ASN A 296 -59.53 0.80 -15.93
C ASN A 296 -60.13 0.06 -17.12
N LYS A 297 -59.31 -0.41 -18.07
CA LYS A 297 -59.80 -1.21 -19.21
C LYS A 297 -60.46 -2.52 -18.78
N LEU A 298 -59.93 -3.18 -17.74
CA LEU A 298 -60.55 -4.37 -17.17
C LEU A 298 -61.88 -4.04 -16.48
N LEU A 299 -61.97 -2.92 -15.77
CA LEU A 299 -63.21 -2.47 -15.13
C LEU A 299 -64.27 -2.10 -16.17
N GLU A 300 -63.90 -1.36 -17.22
CA GLU A 300 -64.79 -1.05 -18.35
C GLU A 300 -65.30 -2.32 -19.04
N SER A 301 -64.46 -3.34 -19.21
CA SER A 301 -64.84 -4.63 -19.79
C SER A 301 -65.77 -5.47 -18.91
N VAL A 302 -65.81 -5.25 -17.60
CA VAL A 302 -66.67 -6.01 -16.66
C VAL A 302 -67.99 -5.28 -16.41
N LEU A 303 -68.01 -3.95 -16.57
CA LEU A 303 -69.19 -3.11 -16.42
C LEU A 303 -69.99 -2.92 -17.72
N ALA A 304 -69.38 -3.18 -18.88
CA ALA A 304 -70.05 -3.24 -20.18
C ALA A 304 -70.66 -4.63 -20.46
#